data_AF-A0A7R9AJY5-F1
#
_entry.id   AF-A0A7R9AJY5-F1
#
_cell.length_a   1.000
_cell.length_b   1.000
_cell.length_c   1.000
_cell.angle_alpha   90.00
_cell.angle_beta   90.00
_cell.angle_gamma   90.00
#
_symmetry.space_group_name_H-M   'P 1'
#
loop_
_entity.id
_entity.type
_entity.pdbx_description
1 polymer ?
#
loop_
_entity_poly.entity_id
_entity_poly.type
_entity_poly.pdbx_seq_one_letter_code
_entity_poly.pdbx_strand_id
1 'polypeptide(L)'
;RWSRSAILSQYYSSPLDILTDEDYRARISRVQHGLILFYLQWEGGSRTVKEQLLNVLTDFHKDSEFQVPFLGALDCYDWPLVCEQESIREYPTVRLIKDGQILDYRRTLTVKDLRSTLKLLQRPAVELIGTIKGAEDFLSSETLDKYEMEQNVILFWPNLASSETWTFLTPSIGPNRRYVG
;
A
#
# COMPACT_ATOMS: atom_id res chain seq x y z
N ARG A 1 4.92 28.74 -21.67
CA ARG A 1 4.24 27.67 -22.46
C ARG A 1 5.28 26.60 -22.73
N TRP A 2 5.26 25.48 -21.99
CA TRP A 2 6.29 24.44 -22.11
C TRP A 2 6.15 23.67 -23.44
N SER A 3 7.26 23.20 -24.00
CA SER A 3 7.28 22.46 -25.26
C SER A 3 6.71 21.05 -25.07
N ARG A 4 6.12 20.46 -26.12
CA ARG A 4 5.64 19.07 -26.10
C ARG A 4 6.73 18.08 -25.70
N SER A 5 7.98 18.33 -26.11
CA SER A 5 9.14 17.51 -25.73
C SER A 5 9.49 17.60 -24.25
N ALA A 6 9.32 18.76 -23.61
CA ALA A 6 9.54 18.92 -22.17
C ALA A 6 8.42 18.26 -21.34
N ILE A 7 7.18 18.28 -21.83
CA ILE A 7 6.06 17.55 -21.22
C ILE A 7 6.30 16.03 -21.32
N LEU A 8 6.76 15.56 -22.48
CA LEU A 8 7.07 14.15 -22.69
C LEU A 8 8.30 13.69 -21.90
N SER A 9 9.35 14.51 -21.75
CA SER A 9 10.51 14.14 -20.92
C SER A 9 10.17 14.06 -19.43
N GLN A 10 9.27 14.92 -18.93
CA GLN A 10 8.75 14.82 -17.57
C GLN A 10 7.85 13.60 -17.37
N TYR A 11 7.15 13.16 -18.43
CA TYR A 11 6.38 11.92 -18.44
C TYR A 11 7.26 10.65 -18.48
N TYR A 12 8.41 10.70 -19.16
CA TYR A 12 9.38 9.60 -19.24
C TYR A 12 10.36 9.54 -18.05
N SER A 13 10.63 10.66 -17.38
CA SER A 13 11.34 10.70 -16.09
C SER A 13 10.36 10.61 -14.92
N SER A 14 9.38 9.70 -15.02
CA SER A 14 8.46 9.44 -13.93
C SER A 14 9.25 8.83 -12.77
N PRO A 15 9.14 9.35 -11.53
CA PRO A 15 9.75 8.72 -10.36
C PRO A 15 9.09 7.39 -9.97
N LEU A 16 8.03 6.97 -10.69
CA LEU A 16 7.49 5.61 -10.59
C LEU A 16 8.40 4.63 -11.31
N ASP A 17 8.54 3.45 -10.74
CA ASP A 17 9.21 2.33 -11.38
C ASP A 17 8.35 1.80 -12.54
N ILE A 18 8.72 2.14 -13.77
CA ILE A 18 8.05 1.60 -14.96
C ILE A 18 8.52 0.17 -15.17
N LEU A 19 7.57 -0.76 -15.17
CA LEU A 19 7.82 -2.19 -15.28
C LEU A 19 7.47 -2.70 -16.69
N THR A 20 8.21 -3.70 -17.13
CA THR A 20 8.00 -4.44 -18.38
C THR A 20 7.76 -5.92 -18.08
N ASP A 21 7.37 -6.70 -19.08
CA ASP A 21 7.22 -8.14 -18.94
C ASP A 21 8.52 -8.85 -18.52
N GLU A 22 9.68 -8.37 -18.97
CA GLU A 22 10.99 -8.91 -18.66
C GLU A 22 11.37 -8.74 -17.18
N ASP A 23 11.11 -7.56 -16.59
CA ASP A 23 11.61 -7.21 -15.27
C ASP A 23 10.57 -7.38 -14.15
N TYR A 24 9.28 -7.42 -14.50
CA TYR A 24 8.15 -7.44 -13.57
C TYR A 24 8.36 -8.42 -12.42
N ARG A 25 8.49 -9.72 -12.72
CA ARG A 25 8.58 -10.77 -11.68
C ARG A 25 9.82 -10.58 -10.80
N ALA A 26 10.96 -10.24 -11.42
CA ALA A 26 12.22 -10.08 -10.71
C ALA A 26 12.19 -8.85 -9.77
N ARG A 27 11.60 -7.74 -10.22
CA ARG A 27 11.44 -6.52 -9.42
C ARG A 27 10.50 -6.78 -8.25
N ILE A 28 9.30 -7.32 -8.49
CA ILE A 28 8.30 -7.58 -7.45
C ILE A 28 8.86 -8.46 -6.35
N SER A 29 9.57 -9.54 -6.68
CA SER A 29 10.14 -10.47 -5.69
C SER A 29 11.09 -9.83 -4.65
N ARG A 30 11.66 -8.66 -4.96
CA ARG A 30 12.60 -7.93 -4.09
C ARG A 30 11.95 -6.81 -3.30
N VAL A 31 10.70 -6.49 -3.59
CA VAL A 31 9.97 -5.40 -2.95
C VAL A 31 9.40 -5.91 -1.63
N GLN A 32 9.83 -5.28 -0.54
CA GLN A 32 9.29 -5.56 0.79
C GLN A 32 7.85 -5.02 0.91
N HIS A 33 7.65 -3.74 0.59
CA HIS A 33 6.32 -3.12 0.62
C HIS A 33 6.20 -2.10 -0.50
N GLY A 34 5.04 -2.05 -1.15
CA GLY A 34 4.80 -1.11 -2.22
C GLY A 34 3.43 -1.23 -2.85
N LEU A 35 3.19 -0.43 -3.87
CA LEU A 35 2.02 -0.56 -4.74
C LEU A 35 2.46 -0.70 -6.17
N ILE A 36 1.63 -1.34 -6.97
CA ILE A 36 1.77 -1.37 -8.43
C ILE A 36 0.46 -0.95 -9.08
N LEU A 37 0.56 -0.02 -10.03
CA LEU A 37 -0.53 0.43 -10.88
C LEU A 37 -0.50 -0.30 -12.22
N PHE A 38 -1.58 -1.01 -12.52
CA PHE A 38 -1.89 -1.54 -13.85
C PHE A 38 -2.82 -0.58 -14.57
N TYR A 39 -2.38 -0.06 -15.72
CA TYR A 39 -3.04 1.07 -16.36
C TYR A 39 -3.05 1.01 -17.89
N LEU A 40 -3.82 1.93 -18.49
CA LEU A 40 -3.80 2.22 -19.92
C LEU A 40 -3.51 3.71 -20.15
N GLN A 41 -2.67 4.07 -21.13
CA GLN A 41 -2.20 5.45 -21.31
C GLN A 41 -3.29 6.46 -21.66
N TRP A 42 -4.34 6.02 -22.37
CA TRP A 42 -5.41 6.88 -22.86
C TRP A 42 -6.61 7.01 -21.92
N GLU A 43 -6.63 6.24 -20.83
CA GLU A 43 -7.75 6.18 -19.90
C GLU A 43 -7.59 7.27 -18.81
N GLY A 44 -8.65 8.05 -18.58
CA GLY A 44 -8.59 9.25 -17.73
C GLY A 44 -8.38 8.94 -16.24
N GLY A 45 -9.01 7.87 -15.74
CA GLY A 45 -8.82 7.37 -14.39
C GLY A 45 -7.38 6.91 -14.14
N SER A 46 -6.78 6.22 -15.10
CA SER A 46 -5.40 5.74 -15.12
C SER A 46 -4.42 6.89 -15.00
N ARG A 47 -4.64 7.97 -15.76
CA ARG A 47 -3.85 9.20 -15.62
C ARG A 47 -3.99 9.81 -14.23
N THR A 48 -5.21 9.88 -13.72
CA THR A 48 -5.50 10.44 -12.39
C THR A 48 -4.80 9.65 -11.28
N VAL A 49 -4.88 8.33 -11.29
CA VAL A 49 -4.24 7.48 -10.28
C VAL A 49 -2.71 7.52 -10.38
N LYS A 50 -2.17 7.60 -11.59
CA LYS A 50 -0.73 7.82 -11.80
C LYS A 50 -0.27 9.14 -11.14
N GLU A 51 -1.02 10.23 -11.34
CA GLU A 51 -0.75 11.51 -10.68
C GLU A 51 -0.87 11.43 -9.14
N GLN A 52 -1.84 10.67 -8.63
CA GLN A 52 -1.99 10.45 -7.18
C GLN A 52 -0.77 9.72 -6.60
N LEU A 53 -0.25 8.69 -7.26
CA LEU A 53 0.97 7.99 -6.80
C LEU A 53 2.21 8.89 -6.84
N LEU A 54 2.32 9.78 -7.81
CA LEU A 54 3.40 10.78 -7.86
C LEU A 54 3.34 11.76 -6.68
N ASN A 55 2.14 12.20 -6.32
CA ASN A 55 1.94 13.05 -5.14
C ASN A 55 2.34 12.29 -3.86
N VAL A 56 1.97 11.01 -3.75
CA VAL A 56 2.39 10.15 -2.63
C VAL A 56 3.92 10.06 -2.54
N LEU A 57 4.64 9.78 -3.64
CA LEU A 57 6.12 9.77 -3.62
C LEU A 57 6.70 11.11 -3.16
N THR A 58 6.13 12.21 -3.66
CA THR A 58 6.56 13.55 -3.28
C THR A 58 6.40 13.81 -1.78
N ASP A 59 5.34 13.29 -1.17
CA ASP A 59 5.11 13.39 0.26
C ASP A 59 6.11 12.53 1.05
N PHE A 60 6.35 11.28 0.63
CA PHE A 60 7.35 10.40 1.28
C PHE A 60 8.78 10.96 1.17
N HIS A 61 9.13 11.63 0.07
CA HIS A 61 10.44 12.28 -0.04
C HIS A 61 10.64 13.45 0.94
N LYS A 62 9.55 14.02 1.46
CA LYS A 62 9.59 15.10 2.46
C LYS A 62 9.50 14.59 3.89
N ASP A 63 9.04 13.35 4.07
CA ASP A 63 8.80 12.72 5.37
C ASP A 63 9.99 11.83 5.75
N SER A 64 10.84 12.31 6.65
CA SER A 64 12.03 11.57 7.10
C SER A 64 11.73 10.41 8.04
N GLU A 65 10.51 10.28 8.54
CA GLU A 65 10.14 9.23 9.50
C GLU A 65 9.80 7.90 8.82
N PHE A 66 9.50 7.94 7.52
CA PHE A 66 9.12 6.77 6.74
C PHE A 66 10.12 6.49 5.62
N GLN A 67 10.31 5.22 5.32
CA GLN A 67 11.07 4.83 4.13
C GLN A 67 10.23 5.10 2.88
N VAL A 68 10.89 5.51 1.80
CA VAL A 68 10.21 5.69 0.51
C VAL A 68 9.75 4.33 -0.01
N PRO A 69 8.45 4.10 -0.20
CA PRO A 69 7.96 2.81 -0.66
C PRO A 69 8.21 2.62 -2.15
N PHE A 70 8.25 1.36 -2.60
CA PHE A 70 8.25 1.05 -4.03
C PHE A 70 6.89 1.39 -4.62
N LEU A 71 6.85 2.21 -5.68
CA LEU A 71 5.66 2.49 -6.46
C LEU A 71 5.92 2.17 -7.93
N GLY A 72 5.39 1.04 -8.38
CA GLY A 72 5.50 0.58 -9.75
C GLY A 72 4.32 0.97 -10.62
N ALA A 73 4.54 1.03 -11.93
CA ALA A 73 3.48 1.15 -12.92
C ALA A 73 3.77 0.24 -14.12
N LEU A 74 2.75 -0.49 -14.58
CA LEU A 74 2.82 -1.38 -15.72
C LEU A 74 1.68 -1.06 -16.70
N ASP A 75 2.06 -0.85 -17.96
CA ASP A 75 1.13 -0.56 -19.04
C ASP A 75 0.55 -1.85 -19.62
N CYS A 76 -0.75 -2.04 -19.48
CA CYS A 76 -1.43 -3.23 -19.96
C CYS A 76 -1.72 -3.21 -21.46
N TYR A 77 -1.52 -2.09 -22.13
CA TYR A 77 -1.53 -2.05 -23.59
C TYR A 77 -0.26 -2.69 -24.17
N ASP A 78 0.89 -2.31 -23.62
CA ASP A 78 2.19 -2.82 -24.06
C ASP A 78 2.43 -4.25 -23.55
N TRP A 79 1.99 -4.56 -22.32
CA TRP A 79 2.24 -5.84 -21.64
C TRP A 79 0.95 -6.59 -21.24
N PRO A 80 0.06 -6.92 -22.20
CA PRO A 80 -1.26 -7.49 -21.91
C PRO A 80 -1.19 -8.86 -21.22
N LEU A 81 -0.16 -9.68 -21.53
CA LEU A 81 0.02 -11.00 -20.93
C LEU A 81 0.31 -10.95 -19.43
N VAL A 82 1.06 -9.94 -18.97
CA VAL A 82 1.31 -9.74 -17.53
C VAL A 82 -0.01 -9.40 -16.84
N CYS A 83 -0.80 -8.50 -17.43
CA CYS A 83 -2.08 -8.08 -16.87
C CYS A 83 -3.11 -9.22 -16.86
N GLU A 84 -3.11 -10.09 -17.87
CA GLU A 84 -3.94 -11.29 -17.89
C GLU A 84 -3.55 -12.26 -16.77
N GLN A 85 -2.26 -12.52 -16.57
CA GLN A 85 -1.75 -13.36 -15.49
C GLN A 85 -2.13 -12.83 -14.11
N GLU A 86 -2.10 -11.52 -13.93
CA GLU A 86 -2.50 -10.82 -12.70
C GLU A 86 -4.02 -10.60 -12.59
N SER A 87 -4.79 -11.20 -13.50
CA SER A 87 -6.26 -11.14 -13.56
C SER A 87 -6.81 -9.71 -13.56
N ILE A 88 -6.13 -8.80 -14.26
CA ILE A 88 -6.54 -7.41 -14.41
C ILE A 88 -7.61 -7.33 -15.52
N ARG A 89 -8.82 -6.93 -15.12
CA ARG A 89 -9.97 -6.83 -16.03
C ARG A 89 -10.47 -5.40 -16.22
N GLU A 90 -10.11 -4.52 -15.30
CA GLU A 90 -10.58 -3.14 -15.24
C GLU A 90 -9.39 -2.21 -15.00
N TYR A 91 -9.49 -1.00 -15.52
CA TYR A 91 -8.43 -0.01 -15.45
C TYR A 91 -8.97 1.30 -14.85
N PRO A 92 -8.21 1.95 -13.96
CA PRO A 92 -6.95 1.45 -13.37
C PRO A 92 -7.20 0.35 -12.32
N THR A 93 -6.24 -0.55 -12.16
CA THR A 93 -6.19 -1.46 -11.01
C THR A 93 -4.89 -1.24 -10.24
N VAL A 94 -4.99 -1.05 -8.93
CA VAL A 94 -3.82 -1.02 -8.03
C VAL A 94 -3.74 -2.33 -7.27
N ARG A 95 -2.54 -2.90 -7.18
CA ARG A 95 -2.24 -4.02 -6.28
C ARG A 95 -1.25 -3.60 -5.21
N LEU A 96 -1.37 -4.26 -4.07
CA LEU A 96 -0.45 -4.16 -2.96
C LEU A 96 0.69 -5.17 -3.15
N ILE A 97 1.91 -4.76 -2.84
CA ILE A 97 3.05 -5.67 -2.74
C ILE A 97 3.44 -5.78 -1.27
N LYS A 98 3.54 -7.02 -0.77
CA LYS A 98 4.04 -7.33 0.57
C LYS A 98 4.94 -8.56 0.51
N ASP A 99 6.20 -8.37 0.87
CA ASP A 99 7.25 -9.39 0.89
C ASP A 99 7.31 -10.20 -0.42
N GLY A 100 7.29 -9.47 -1.55
CA GLY A 100 7.28 -10.04 -2.90
C GLY A 100 5.97 -10.68 -3.35
N GLN A 101 4.91 -10.64 -2.53
CA GLN A 101 3.59 -11.16 -2.87
C GLN A 101 2.66 -10.03 -3.32
N ILE A 102 1.83 -10.33 -4.32
CA ILE A 102 0.83 -9.41 -4.85
C ILE A 102 -0.51 -9.70 -4.17
N LEU A 103 -1.12 -8.65 -3.63
CA LEU A 103 -2.38 -8.70 -2.90
C LEU A 103 -3.36 -7.66 -3.46
N ASP A 104 -4.65 -7.91 -3.27
CA ASP A 104 -5.68 -6.94 -3.65
C ASP A 104 -5.60 -5.67 -2.81
N TYR A 105 -5.55 -4.52 -3.47
CA TYR A 105 -5.80 -3.24 -2.82
C TYR A 105 -7.31 -2.97 -2.81
N ARG A 106 -7.89 -2.76 -1.63
CA ARG A 106 -9.35 -2.65 -1.45
C ARG A 106 -9.84 -1.28 -0.97
N ARG A 107 -8.92 -0.34 -0.73
CA ARG A 107 -9.28 1.01 -0.28
C ARG A 107 -9.53 1.93 -1.47
N THR A 108 -9.89 3.19 -1.22
CA THR A 108 -10.03 4.15 -2.31
C THR A 108 -8.65 4.50 -2.89
N LEU A 109 -8.61 4.94 -4.14
CA LEU A 109 -7.38 5.36 -4.80
C LEU A 109 -7.03 6.83 -4.50
N THR A 110 -7.56 7.42 -3.44
CA THR A 110 -7.21 8.79 -3.06
C THR A 110 -5.78 8.88 -2.53
N VAL A 111 -5.13 10.04 -2.65
CA VAL A 111 -3.77 10.27 -2.13
C VAL A 111 -3.67 9.90 -0.65
N LYS A 112 -4.69 10.27 0.15
CA LYS A 112 -4.78 9.96 1.59
C LYS A 112 -4.77 8.44 1.85
N ASP A 113 -5.63 7.69 1.17
CA ASP A 113 -5.73 6.25 1.37
C ASP A 113 -4.49 5.50 0.88
N LEU A 114 -3.93 5.90 -0.26
CA LEU A 114 -2.70 5.32 -0.80
C LEU A 114 -1.52 5.58 0.17
N ARG A 115 -1.35 6.82 0.62
CA ARG A 115 -0.27 7.22 1.54
C ARG A 115 -0.39 6.51 2.88
N SER A 116 -1.58 6.56 3.51
CA SER A 116 -1.81 5.90 4.81
C SER A 116 -1.58 4.40 4.71
N THR A 117 -2.01 3.74 3.63
CA THR A 117 -1.73 2.32 3.42
C THR A 117 -0.23 2.04 3.40
N LEU A 118 0.55 2.82 2.65
CA LEU A 118 2.00 2.64 2.58
C LEU A 118 2.71 2.90 3.92
N LYS A 119 2.26 3.89 4.69
CA LYS A 119 2.73 4.13 6.06
C LYS A 119 2.44 2.94 6.98
N LEU A 120 1.25 2.35 6.86
CA LEU A 120 0.83 1.20 7.65
C LEU A 120 1.60 -0.08 7.31
N LEU A 121 1.99 -0.28 6.04
CA LEU A 121 2.80 -1.45 5.65
C LEU A 121 4.18 -1.46 6.29
N GLN A 122 4.71 -0.29 6.66
CA GLN A 122 5.99 -0.18 7.35
C GLN A 122 5.88 -0.49 8.85
N ARG A 123 4.65 -0.70 9.37
CA ARG A 123 4.43 -1.18 10.74
C ARG A 123 4.24 -2.69 10.78
N PRO A 124 4.52 -3.33 11.93
CA PRO A 124 4.05 -4.69 12.15
C PRO A 124 2.52 -4.73 12.06
N ALA A 125 1.99 -5.78 11.40
CA ALA A 125 0.54 -5.96 11.25
C ALA A 125 -0.18 -6.14 12.60
N VAL A 126 0.56 -6.60 13.61
CA VAL A 126 0.11 -6.81 14.96
C VAL A 126 1.13 -6.20 15.90
N GLU A 127 0.69 -5.28 16.74
CA GLU A 127 1.49 -4.72 17.82
C GLU A 127 1.07 -5.36 19.14
N LEU A 128 2.03 -6.02 19.79
CA LEU A 128 1.81 -6.64 21.10
C LEU A 128 1.91 -5.59 22.19
N ILE A 129 0.75 -5.19 22.70
CA ILE A 129 0.64 -4.20 23.76
C ILE A 129 0.45 -4.92 25.10
N GLY A 130 1.50 -4.96 25.91
CA GLY A 130 1.50 -5.64 27.21
C GLY A 130 0.94 -4.82 28.37
N THR A 131 0.76 -3.52 28.21
CA THR A 131 0.39 -2.59 29.30
C THR A 131 -0.74 -1.66 28.92
N ILE A 132 -1.49 -1.16 29.91
CA ILE A 132 -2.55 -0.17 29.70
C ILE A 132 -1.98 1.09 29.06
N LYS A 133 -0.82 1.56 29.54
CA LYS A 133 -0.14 2.73 28.98
C LYS A 133 0.19 2.54 27.50
N GLY A 134 0.67 1.36 27.08
CA GLY A 134 0.91 1.10 25.67
C GLY A 134 -0.37 1.15 24.82
N ALA A 135 -1.52 0.81 25.40
CA ALA A 135 -2.81 0.93 24.70
C ALA A 135 -3.24 2.40 24.59
N GLU A 136 -3.00 3.22 25.62
CA GLU A 136 -3.20 4.67 25.58
C GLU A 136 -2.29 5.33 24.53
N ASP A 137 -1.02 4.95 24.48
CA ASP A 137 -0.03 5.46 23.51
C ASP A 137 -0.43 5.07 22.07
N PHE A 138 -0.95 3.86 21.87
CA PHE A 138 -1.46 3.40 20.58
C PHE A 138 -2.70 4.18 20.12
N LEU A 139 -3.60 4.51 21.05
CA LEU A 139 -4.80 5.32 20.80
C LEU A 139 -4.53 6.83 20.84
N SER A 140 -3.29 7.26 21.08
CA SER A 140 -2.95 8.67 21.15
C SER A 140 -3.17 9.35 19.80
N SER A 141 -3.61 10.61 19.82
CA SER A 141 -3.80 11.40 18.61
C SER A 141 -2.51 11.52 17.80
N GLU A 142 -1.35 11.56 18.46
CA GLU A 142 -0.04 11.56 17.80
C GLU A 142 0.14 10.33 16.91
N THR A 143 -0.12 9.13 17.44
CA THR A 143 -0.05 7.89 16.67
C THR A 143 -1.11 7.84 15.56
N LEU A 144 -2.35 8.20 15.88
CA LEU A 144 -3.47 8.13 14.93
C LEU A 144 -3.27 9.09 13.75
N ASP A 145 -2.85 10.32 14.01
CA ASP A 145 -2.62 11.34 13.00
C ASP A 145 -1.38 11.00 12.15
N LYS A 146 -0.32 10.49 12.77
CA LYS A 146 0.92 10.08 12.07
C LYS A 146 0.67 9.06 10.96
N TYR A 147 -0.15 8.05 11.25
CA TYR A 147 -0.49 6.97 10.32
C TYR A 147 -1.81 7.20 9.58
N GLU A 148 -2.48 8.33 9.83
CA GLU A 148 -3.80 8.65 9.27
C GLU A 148 -4.81 7.52 9.49
N MET A 149 -4.81 6.95 10.70
CA MET A 149 -5.67 5.83 11.10
C MET A 149 -7.06 6.31 11.51
N GLU A 150 -8.10 5.83 10.81
CA GLU A 150 -9.51 6.19 11.14
C GLU A 150 -10.23 5.10 11.95
N GLN A 151 -9.89 3.83 11.72
CA GLN A 151 -10.50 2.70 12.41
C GLN A 151 -9.41 1.83 13.04
N ASN A 152 -9.52 1.62 14.35
CA ASN A 152 -8.56 0.86 15.14
C ASN A 152 -9.29 -0.22 15.92
N VAL A 153 -8.71 -1.42 15.96
CA VAL A 153 -9.24 -2.54 16.71
C VAL A 153 -8.21 -2.94 17.75
N ILE A 154 -8.59 -2.84 19.02
CA ILE A 154 -7.87 -3.45 20.13
C ILE A 154 -8.67 -4.70 20.49
N LEU A 155 -8.05 -5.87 20.31
CA LEU A 155 -8.61 -7.10 20.83
C LEU A 155 -8.14 -7.25 22.27
N PHE A 156 -8.83 -8.05 23.08
CA PHE A 156 -8.40 -8.40 24.43
C PHE A 156 -8.34 -9.92 24.54
N TRP A 157 -7.15 -10.52 24.71
CA TRP A 157 -6.97 -11.96 24.87
C TRP A 157 -6.42 -12.30 26.27
N PRO A 158 -7.22 -12.87 27.18
CA PRO A 158 -6.77 -13.23 28.51
C PRO A 158 -5.79 -14.40 28.44
N ASN A 159 -4.59 -14.21 29.00
CA ASN A 159 -3.61 -15.28 29.15
C ASN A 159 -4.00 -16.17 30.36
N LEU A 160 -4.31 -17.44 30.12
CA LEU A 160 -4.78 -18.40 31.15
C LEU A 160 -3.65 -18.97 32.04
N ALA A 161 -2.39 -18.59 31.81
CA ALA A 161 -1.24 -19.23 32.47
C ALA A 161 -0.52 -18.38 33.53
N SER A 162 -0.74 -17.07 33.59
CA SER A 162 -0.20 -16.22 34.65
C SER A 162 -0.87 -14.86 34.59
N SER A 163 -1.11 -14.27 35.76
CA SER A 163 -1.40 -12.85 35.89
C SER A 163 -0.46 -12.04 35.00
N GLU A 164 -1.05 -11.27 34.08
CA GLU A 164 -0.40 -10.19 33.33
C GLU A 164 0.55 -10.61 32.19
N THR A 165 -0.01 -10.85 31.00
CA THR A 165 0.54 -10.36 29.72
C THR A 165 -0.48 -10.60 28.61
N TRP A 166 -0.79 -9.55 27.84
CA TRP A 166 -1.82 -9.55 26.80
C TRP A 166 -1.19 -9.67 25.39
N THR A 167 -1.86 -10.34 24.46
CA THR A 167 -1.42 -10.53 23.06
C THR A 167 -2.64 -10.44 22.15
N PHE A 168 -2.61 -9.62 21.10
CA PHE A 168 -3.78 -9.34 20.25
C PHE A 168 -3.51 -9.77 18.79
N LEU A 169 -4.49 -10.29 18.05
CA LEU A 169 -4.35 -10.76 16.66
C LEU A 169 -5.55 -10.35 15.79
N THR A 170 -5.39 -9.60 14.70
CA THR A 170 -6.49 -9.27 13.78
C THR A 170 -6.52 -10.18 12.53
N PRO A 171 -7.67 -10.28 11.82
CA PRO A 171 -8.09 -11.49 11.13
C PRO A 171 -7.50 -11.66 9.72
N SER A 172 -7.26 -12.92 9.33
CA SER A 172 -6.93 -13.27 7.96
C SER A 172 -8.10 -13.02 7.03
N ILE A 173 -7.84 -12.33 5.92
CA ILE A 173 -8.77 -12.15 4.81
C ILE A 173 -8.99 -13.51 4.14
N GLY A 174 -10.08 -14.22 4.46
CA GLY A 174 -10.43 -15.51 3.86
C GLY A 174 -11.87 -15.97 4.16
N PRO A 175 -12.59 -16.61 3.21
CA PRO A 175 -14.03 -16.80 3.27
C PRO A 175 -14.38 -18.10 3.97
N ASN A 176 -14.35 -18.10 5.31
CA ASN A 176 -15.19 -18.93 6.19
C ASN A 176 -14.54 -18.98 7.57
N ARG A 177 -15.15 -18.30 8.54
CA ARG A 177 -15.58 -18.85 9.83
C ARG A 177 -16.16 -17.75 10.72
N ARG A 178 -17.26 -18.10 11.41
CA ARG A 178 -17.74 -17.39 12.61
C ARG A 178 -16.84 -17.76 13.77
N TYR A 179 -16.51 -16.83 14.67
CA TYR A 179 -16.42 -17.14 16.10
C TYR A 179 -16.91 -15.96 16.95
N VAL A 180 -17.69 -16.35 17.95
CA VAL A 180 -18.10 -15.63 19.15
C VAL A 180 -17.16 -16.11 20.27
N GLY A 181 -16.77 -15.20 21.17
CA GLY A 181 -15.98 -15.51 22.37
C GLY A 181 -14.88 -14.49 22.57
#